data_AF-F9WH73-F1
#
_entry.id   AF-F9WH73-F1
#
_cell.length_a   1.000
_cell.length_b   1.000
_cell.length_c   1.000
_cell.angle_alpha   90.00
_cell.angle_beta   90.00
_cell.angle_gamma   90.00
#
_symmetry.space_group_name_H-M   'P 1'
#
loop_
_entity.id
_entity.type
_entity.pdbx_description
1 polymer ?
#
loop_
_entity_poly.entity_id
_entity_poly.type
_entity_poly.pdbx_seq_one_letter_code
_entity_poly.pdbx_strand_id
1 'polypeptide(L)'
;MRTLLEGVSARVDTFQDITQKSLAEARERISHVSSNTHMQEALGKDRMNQTQQYSKMVDHIERRMKSECAISRSHATNASKTLSNVLENHCRADGGHHFRWESSANCDRAAGDIEPLSNRHHANGSGFSISCPPKAVAGYDTEPSFSAMETALRRWNHSKPVPNLTNVLECNDRGVSGSSRHTEPCTVLEAWLRDYEKTRYSIKRLYDITRTAMGMRRYAERLLNDGKQAIEQQKQRERELEEERARQQEAMQREAAAMKVT
;
A
#
# COMPACT_ATOMS: atom_id res chain seq x y z
N MET A 1 -16.31 -5.98 -3.74
CA MET A 1 -15.75 -4.66 -3.38
C MET A 1 -15.82 -4.37 -1.89
N ARG A 2 -16.91 -4.70 -1.19
CA ARG A 2 -17.05 -4.44 0.25
C ARG A 2 -15.95 -5.09 1.08
N THR A 3 -15.69 -6.39 0.90
CA THR A 3 -14.59 -7.11 1.57
C THR A 3 -13.22 -6.44 1.37
N LEU A 4 -12.96 -5.91 0.16
CA LEU A 4 -11.71 -5.19 -0.11
C LEU A 4 -11.62 -3.91 0.73
N LEU A 5 -12.72 -3.16 0.86
CA LEU A 5 -12.78 -1.93 1.67
C LEU A 5 -12.67 -2.22 3.16
N GLU A 6 -13.36 -3.26 3.65
CA GLU A 6 -13.30 -3.70 5.05
C GLU A 6 -11.88 -4.16 5.43
N GLY A 7 -11.16 -4.78 4.50
CA GLY A 7 -9.75 -5.17 4.70
C GLY A 7 -8.75 -4.01 4.66
N VAL A 8 -9.12 -2.81 4.18
CA VAL A 8 -8.17 -1.69 3.98
C VAL A 8 -7.44 -1.35 5.27
N SER A 9 -8.13 -1.31 6.42
CA SER A 9 -7.50 -0.94 7.69
C SER A 9 -6.32 -1.85 8.03
N ALA A 10 -6.52 -3.17 7.98
CA ALA A 10 -5.46 -4.14 8.26
C ALA A 10 -4.28 -4.01 7.27
N ARG A 11 -4.56 -3.72 6.00
CA ARG A 11 -3.51 -3.50 5.01
C ARG A 11 -2.75 -2.20 5.23
N VAL A 12 -3.45 -1.12 5.58
CA VAL A 12 -2.85 0.17 5.94
C VAL A 12 -1.95 0.00 7.16
N ASP A 13 -2.39 -0.75 8.18
CA ASP A 13 -1.58 -1.05 9.38
C ASP A 13 -0.29 -1.78 9.00
N THR A 14 -0.38 -2.80 8.14
CA THR A 14 0.79 -3.52 7.63
C THR A 14 1.79 -2.57 6.93
N PHE A 15 1.32 -1.70 6.03
CA PHE A 15 2.19 -0.74 5.34
C PHE A 15 2.78 0.30 6.29
N GLN A 16 1.97 0.78 7.25
CA GLN A 16 2.41 1.71 8.27
C GLN A 16 3.54 1.10 9.10
N ASP A 17 3.38 -0.12 9.59
CA ASP A 17 4.37 -0.82 10.42
C ASP A 17 5.68 -1.05 9.67
N ILE A 18 5.61 -1.57 8.44
CA ILE A 18 6.79 -1.81 7.61
C ILE A 18 7.51 -0.48 7.33
N THR A 19 6.76 0.57 7.02
CA THR A 19 7.32 1.91 6.75
C THR A 19 8.00 2.46 8.00
N GLN A 20 7.30 2.50 9.14
CA GLN A 20 7.83 3.03 10.39
C GLN A 20 9.07 2.29 10.85
N LYS A 21 9.02 0.94 10.85
CA LYS A 21 10.18 0.11 11.16
C LYS A 21 11.35 0.44 10.24
N SER A 22 11.12 0.49 8.93
CA SER A 22 12.17 0.77 7.95
C SER A 22 12.80 2.15 8.12
N LEU A 23 12.00 3.17 8.42
CA LEU A 23 12.49 4.53 8.65
C LEU A 23 13.24 4.65 9.98
N ALA A 24 12.76 4.02 11.05
CA ALA A 24 13.45 3.99 12.34
C ALA A 24 14.84 3.34 12.22
N GLU A 25 14.88 2.17 11.59
CA GLU A 25 16.10 1.45 11.25
C GLU A 25 17.05 2.23 10.33
N ALA A 26 16.52 3.05 9.43
CA ALA A 26 17.34 3.94 8.59
C ALA A 26 17.92 5.10 9.42
N ARG A 27 17.11 5.73 10.28
CA ARG A 27 17.54 6.83 11.18
C ARG A 27 18.67 6.39 12.09
N GLU A 28 18.51 5.23 12.73
CA GLU A 28 19.51 4.69 13.66
C GLU A 28 20.87 4.52 12.98
N ARG A 29 20.89 3.85 11.82
CA ARG A 29 22.13 3.58 11.07
C ARG A 29 22.76 4.87 10.51
N ILE A 30 21.94 5.78 9.99
CA ILE A 30 22.41 7.10 9.52
C ILE A 30 23.00 7.89 10.69
N SER A 31 22.33 7.90 11.84
CA SER A 31 22.80 8.56 13.06
C SER A 31 24.16 8.00 13.49
N HIS A 32 24.31 6.67 13.52
CA HIS A 32 25.57 6.03 13.86
C HIS A 32 26.72 6.44 12.93
N VAL A 33 26.49 6.47 11.62
CA VAL A 33 27.51 6.93 10.66
C VAL A 33 27.82 8.42 10.85
N SER A 34 26.78 9.23 11.09
CA SER A 34 26.90 10.68 11.22
C SER A 34 27.45 11.15 12.57
N SER A 35 27.55 10.28 13.57
CA SER A 35 28.18 10.58 14.86
C SER A 35 29.60 10.00 15.00
N ASN A 36 30.00 9.10 14.11
CA ASN A 36 31.31 8.47 14.12
C ASN A 36 32.29 9.21 13.20
N THR A 37 33.17 10.03 13.77
CA THR A 37 34.15 10.85 13.02
C THR A 37 35.03 10.02 12.10
N HIS A 38 35.53 8.86 12.55
CA HIS A 38 36.33 7.98 11.71
C HIS A 38 35.55 7.44 10.50
N MET A 39 34.26 7.13 10.67
CA MET A 39 33.41 6.73 9.54
C MET A 39 33.19 7.90 8.57
N GLN A 40 33.00 9.12 9.07
CA GLN A 40 32.81 10.29 8.22
C GLN A 40 34.06 10.59 7.40
N GLU A 41 35.23 10.55 8.04
CA GLU A 41 36.52 10.75 7.39
C GLU A 41 36.76 9.68 6.32
N ALA A 42 36.56 8.40 6.67
CA ALA A 42 36.79 7.29 5.77
C ALA A 42 35.81 7.23 4.58
N LEU A 43 34.55 7.64 4.78
CA LEU A 43 33.53 7.68 3.72
C LEU A 43 33.65 8.91 2.81
N GLY A 44 34.22 10.00 3.33
CA GLY A 44 34.43 11.24 2.59
C GLY A 44 33.18 12.11 2.41
N LYS A 45 33.42 13.35 1.96
CA LYS A 45 32.43 14.44 1.94
C LYS A 45 31.21 14.16 1.06
N ASP A 46 31.40 13.54 -0.11
CA ASP A 46 30.29 13.29 -1.06
C ASP A 46 29.28 12.29 -0.52
N ARG A 47 29.77 11.22 0.12
CA ARG A 47 28.91 10.23 0.79
C ARG A 47 28.18 10.82 1.98
N MET A 48 28.82 11.71 2.74
CA MET A 48 28.18 12.40 3.85
C MET A 48 27.11 13.40 3.39
N ASN A 49 27.36 14.13 2.30
CA ASN A 49 26.36 15.01 1.67
C ASN A 49 25.12 14.21 1.23
N GLN A 50 25.31 13.06 0.57
CA GLN A 50 24.20 12.19 0.17
C GLN A 50 23.44 11.69 1.41
N THR A 51 24.14 11.26 2.45
CA THR A 51 23.55 10.80 3.71
C THR A 51 22.69 11.86 4.39
N GLN A 52 23.14 13.12 4.38
CA GLN A 52 22.37 14.24 4.93
C GLN A 52 21.09 14.52 4.12
N GLN A 53 21.13 14.38 2.79
CA GLN A 53 19.91 14.47 1.96
C GLN A 53 18.92 13.36 2.30
N TYR A 54 19.40 12.12 2.47
CA TYR A 54 18.55 10.99 2.89
C TYR A 54 17.94 11.21 4.27
N SER A 55 18.70 11.74 5.23
CA SER A 55 18.20 12.08 6.57
C SER A 55 17.02 13.04 6.51
N LYS A 56 17.12 14.12 5.72
CA LYS A 56 16.03 15.10 5.51
C LYS A 56 14.78 14.48 4.89
N MET A 57 14.92 13.43 4.08
CA MET A 57 13.79 12.75 3.45
C MET A 57 12.97 11.89 4.42
N VAL A 58 13.55 11.42 5.52
CA VAL A 58 12.87 10.50 6.43
C VAL A 58 11.59 11.12 7.00
N ASP A 59 11.67 12.34 7.52
CA ASP A 59 10.52 13.03 8.12
C ASP A 59 9.46 13.40 7.08
N HIS A 60 9.88 13.64 5.83
CA HIS A 60 8.96 13.88 4.73
C HIS A 60 8.17 12.60 4.41
N ILE A 61 8.84 11.45 4.36
CA ILE A 61 8.20 10.16 4.08
C ILE A 61 7.27 9.74 5.21
N GLU A 62 7.68 9.93 6.47
CA GLU A 62 6.83 9.62 7.62
C GLU A 62 5.54 10.46 7.62
N ARG A 63 5.64 11.76 7.33
CA ARG A 63 4.46 12.64 7.21
C ARG A 63 3.55 12.23 6.06
N ARG A 64 4.11 11.93 4.88
CA ARG A 64 3.34 11.42 3.74
C ARG A 64 2.62 10.12 4.08
N MET A 65 3.31 9.17 4.72
CA MET A 65 2.71 7.92 5.17
C MET A 65 1.52 8.16 6.09
N LYS A 66 1.68 8.97 7.16
CA LYS A 66 0.58 9.26 8.11
C LYS A 66 -0.64 9.88 7.41
N SER A 67 -0.39 10.82 6.50
CA SER A 67 -1.46 11.45 5.71
C SER A 67 -2.20 10.44 4.83
N GLU A 68 -1.47 9.59 4.09
CA GLU A 68 -2.08 8.58 3.22
C GLU A 68 -2.80 7.47 4.03
N CYS A 69 -2.31 7.10 5.22
CA CYS A 69 -3.02 6.19 6.12
C CYS A 69 -4.38 6.75 6.54
N ALA A 70 -4.43 8.04 6.93
CA ALA A 70 -5.68 8.70 7.33
C ALA A 70 -6.67 8.79 6.17
N ILE A 71 -6.19 9.19 4.98
CA ILE A 71 -6.97 9.27 3.73
C ILE A 71 -7.55 7.88 3.38
N SER A 72 -6.70 6.85 3.35
CA SER A 72 -7.11 5.47 3.02
C SER A 72 -8.21 4.97 3.97
N ARG A 73 -8.01 5.08 5.29
CA ARG A 73 -9.00 4.58 6.28
C ARG A 73 -10.32 5.35 6.19
N SER A 74 -10.28 6.67 6.11
CA SER A 74 -11.49 7.49 6.06
C SER A 74 -12.32 7.23 4.80
N HIS A 75 -11.68 7.23 3.63
CA HIS A 75 -12.39 6.98 2.38
C HIS A 75 -12.85 5.53 2.25
N ALA A 76 -12.09 4.55 2.78
CA ALA A 76 -12.52 3.16 2.76
C ALA A 76 -13.80 2.97 3.57
N THR A 77 -13.86 3.53 4.78
CA THR A 77 -15.04 3.49 5.65
C THR A 77 -16.25 4.16 5.00
N ASN A 78 -16.07 5.35 4.44
CA ASN A 78 -17.17 6.06 3.75
C ASN A 78 -17.67 5.28 2.54
N ALA A 79 -16.75 4.83 1.67
CA ALA A 79 -17.08 4.01 0.52
C ALA A 79 -17.79 2.73 0.94
N SER A 80 -17.35 2.07 2.00
CA SER A 80 -17.95 0.83 2.49
C SER A 80 -19.36 1.08 2.99
N LYS A 81 -19.57 2.15 3.76
CA LYS A 81 -20.91 2.53 4.26
C LYS A 81 -21.87 2.83 3.11
N THR A 82 -21.47 3.67 2.16
CA THR A 82 -22.32 4.03 1.02
C THR A 82 -22.54 2.84 0.08
N LEU A 83 -21.53 1.99 -0.10
CA LEU A 83 -21.65 0.76 -0.89
C LEU A 83 -22.64 -0.20 -0.23
N SER A 84 -22.61 -0.40 1.10
CA SER A 84 -23.60 -1.25 1.79
C SER A 84 -25.03 -0.82 1.46
N ASN A 85 -25.35 0.48 1.56
CA ASN A 85 -26.68 0.99 1.21
C ASN A 85 -27.04 0.70 -0.26
N VAL A 86 -26.10 0.87 -1.18
CA VAL A 86 -26.32 0.56 -2.61
C VAL A 86 -26.58 -0.93 -2.81
N LEU A 87 -25.84 -1.80 -2.13
CA LEU A 87 -26.00 -3.24 -2.28
C LEU A 87 -27.29 -3.74 -1.64
N GLU A 88 -27.65 -3.24 -0.45
CA GLU A 88 -28.92 -3.55 0.23
C GLU A 88 -30.13 -3.20 -0.64
N ASN A 89 -30.08 -2.06 -1.34
CA ASN A 89 -31.20 -1.57 -2.14
C ASN A 89 -31.26 -2.14 -3.56
N HIS A 90 -30.15 -2.67 -4.11
CA HIS A 90 -30.05 -3.00 -5.54
C HIS A 90 -29.59 -4.43 -5.87
N CYS A 91 -29.26 -5.25 -4.89
CA CYS A 91 -28.93 -6.67 -5.12
C CYS A 91 -30.17 -7.57 -5.15
N ARG A 92 -30.24 -8.50 -6.12
CA ARG A 92 -31.13 -9.68 -6.06
C ARG A 92 -30.29 -10.95 -6.16
N ALA A 93 -30.64 -11.98 -5.38
CA ALA A 93 -30.03 -13.30 -5.50
C ALA A 93 -30.73 -14.13 -6.57
N ASP A 94 -29.96 -14.66 -7.51
CA ASP A 94 -30.43 -15.63 -8.50
C ASP A 94 -30.24 -17.06 -7.96
N GLY A 95 -31.20 -17.52 -7.13
CA GLY A 95 -31.57 -18.93 -6.91
C GLY A 95 -30.62 -19.93 -6.21
N GLY A 96 -31.20 -20.78 -5.33
CA GLY A 96 -30.86 -22.22 -5.19
C GLY A 96 -29.88 -22.68 -4.09
N HIS A 97 -30.45 -23.04 -2.95
CA HIS A 97 -30.02 -23.89 -1.79
C HIS A 97 -28.61 -24.55 -1.65
N HIS A 98 -28.22 -24.64 -0.36
CA HIS A 98 -27.36 -25.65 0.31
C HIS A 98 -25.84 -25.67 0.10
N PHE A 99 -25.12 -24.59 0.42
CA PHE A 99 -23.76 -24.65 0.99
C PHE A 99 -23.55 -23.42 1.89
N ARG A 100 -22.48 -23.43 2.72
CA ARG A 100 -22.05 -22.25 3.48
C ARG A 100 -21.39 -21.27 2.50
N TRP A 101 -22.22 -20.55 1.76
CA TRP A 101 -21.81 -19.58 0.74
C TRP A 101 -21.41 -18.26 1.42
N GLU A 102 -20.19 -17.78 1.17
CA GLU A 102 -19.91 -16.35 1.31
C GLU A 102 -20.60 -15.65 0.13
N SER A 103 -21.55 -14.78 0.44
CA SER A 103 -22.26 -13.96 -0.53
C SER A 103 -21.26 -13.25 -1.44
N SER A 104 -21.58 -13.17 -2.73
CA SER A 104 -20.73 -12.53 -3.74
C SER A 104 -20.16 -11.21 -3.20
N ALA A 105 -18.92 -10.86 -3.55
CA ALA A 105 -18.20 -9.70 -2.99
C ALA A 105 -18.91 -8.33 -3.15
N ASN A 106 -20.05 -8.30 -3.85
CA ASN A 106 -20.89 -7.15 -4.11
C ASN A 106 -22.34 -7.33 -3.61
N CYS A 107 -22.69 -8.31 -2.78
CA CYS A 107 -23.99 -8.33 -2.10
C CYS A 107 -23.89 -8.78 -0.66
N ASP A 108 -24.74 -8.19 0.17
CA ASP A 108 -24.88 -8.60 1.56
C ASP A 108 -25.37 -10.05 1.66
N ARG A 109 -25.02 -10.70 2.76
CA ARG A 109 -25.44 -12.05 3.13
C ARG A 109 -26.97 -12.17 3.18
N ALA A 110 -27.64 -11.09 3.60
CA ALA A 110 -29.10 -11.01 3.66
C ALA A 110 -29.79 -11.06 2.29
N ALA A 111 -29.09 -10.77 1.18
CA ALA A 111 -29.67 -10.88 -0.16
C ALA A 111 -29.90 -12.34 -0.59
N GLY A 112 -29.25 -13.30 0.08
CA GLY A 112 -29.36 -14.74 -0.17
C GLY A 112 -30.38 -15.48 0.71
N ASP A 113 -30.99 -14.81 1.70
CA ASP A 113 -31.92 -15.44 2.65
C ASP A 113 -33.40 -15.37 2.22
N ILE A 114 -33.68 -15.10 0.94
CA ILE A 114 -35.05 -15.06 0.41
C ILE A 114 -35.36 -16.39 -0.27
N GLU A 115 -36.30 -17.15 0.30
CA GLU A 115 -36.80 -18.41 -0.25
C GLU A 115 -37.21 -18.30 -1.73
N PRO A 116 -37.06 -19.39 -2.52
CA PRO A 116 -37.54 -19.38 -3.88
C PRO A 116 -39.07 -19.28 -3.89
N LEU A 117 -39.59 -18.12 -4.31
CA LEU A 117 -40.99 -17.98 -4.71
C LEU A 117 -41.23 -18.91 -5.91
N SER A 118 -41.76 -20.08 -5.61
CA SER A 118 -42.18 -21.07 -6.59
C SER A 118 -43.18 -20.44 -7.56
N ASN A 119 -42.90 -20.63 -8.85
CA ASN A 119 -43.81 -20.62 -9.99
C ASN A 119 -44.82 -19.46 -10.12
N ARG A 120 -44.67 -18.76 -11.26
CA ARG A 120 -45.57 -17.74 -11.82
C ARG A 120 -45.44 -16.40 -11.10
N HIS A 121 -44.58 -15.53 -11.62
CA HIS A 121 -45.02 -14.20 -12.04
C HIS A 121 -44.01 -13.61 -13.03
N HIS A 122 -44.60 -12.90 -13.99
CA HIS A 122 -44.05 -12.11 -15.07
C HIS A 122 -42.75 -11.35 -14.75
N ALA A 123 -42.05 -10.96 -15.80
CA ALA A 123 -40.92 -10.02 -15.84
C ALA A 123 -41.11 -8.80 -14.93
N ASN A 124 -40.90 -8.98 -13.62
CA ASN A 124 -41.18 -7.98 -12.61
C ASN A 124 -39.87 -7.27 -12.23
N GLY A 125 -39.64 -6.12 -12.85
CA GLY A 125 -38.70 -5.09 -12.39
C GLY A 125 -37.20 -5.39 -12.53
N SER A 126 -36.81 -6.36 -13.35
CA SER A 126 -35.42 -6.85 -13.49
C SER A 126 -34.44 -5.90 -14.21
N GLY A 127 -34.86 -4.68 -14.57
CA GLY A 127 -33.99 -3.71 -15.27
C GLY A 127 -33.00 -2.97 -14.38
N PHE A 128 -33.17 -3.00 -13.05
CA PHE A 128 -32.45 -2.13 -12.09
C PHE A 128 -31.72 -2.90 -10.99
N SER A 129 -31.82 -4.23 -10.99
CA SER A 129 -31.15 -5.10 -10.03
C SER A 129 -29.78 -5.53 -10.54
N ILE A 130 -28.78 -5.52 -9.67
CA ILE A 130 -27.45 -6.06 -9.94
C ILE A 130 -27.54 -7.59 -9.80
N SER A 131 -27.43 -8.32 -10.92
CA SER A 131 -27.34 -9.78 -10.87
C SER A 131 -26.00 -10.18 -10.26
N CYS A 132 -26.08 -11.04 -9.25
CA CYS A 132 -24.93 -11.40 -8.43
C CYS A 132 -24.61 -12.88 -8.57
N PRO A 133 -23.61 -13.22 -9.39
CA PRO A 133 -23.29 -14.61 -9.62
C PRO A 133 -22.69 -15.21 -8.34
N PRO A 134 -23.14 -16.41 -7.93
CA PRO A 134 -22.44 -17.17 -6.90
C PRO A 134 -21.09 -17.59 -7.48
N LYS A 135 -20.00 -16.99 -6.99
CA LYS A 135 -18.64 -17.40 -7.34
C LYS A 135 -17.79 -17.43 -6.08
N ALA A 136 -17.12 -18.56 -5.86
CA ALA A 136 -15.99 -18.62 -4.96
C ALA A 136 -14.93 -17.63 -5.48
N VAL A 137 -14.60 -16.64 -4.66
CA VAL A 137 -13.52 -15.70 -4.95
C VAL A 137 -12.30 -16.19 -4.20
N ALA A 138 -11.19 -16.37 -4.91
CA ALA A 138 -9.95 -16.78 -4.27
C ALA A 138 -9.47 -15.68 -3.29
N GLY A 139 -8.85 -16.06 -2.16
CA GLY A 139 -8.45 -15.09 -1.13
C GLY A 139 -7.47 -14.00 -1.59
N TYR A 140 -6.69 -14.24 -2.64
CA TYR A 140 -5.83 -13.20 -3.23
C TYR A 140 -6.61 -12.12 -4.00
N ASP A 141 -7.78 -12.48 -4.54
CA ASP A 141 -8.69 -11.55 -5.24
C ASP A 141 -9.45 -10.65 -4.25
N THR A 142 -9.43 -10.98 -2.95
CA THR A 142 -10.05 -10.21 -1.87
C THR A 142 -9.05 -9.44 -1.01
N GLU A 143 -7.74 -9.57 -1.29
CA GLU A 143 -6.71 -8.76 -0.63
C GLU A 143 -6.81 -7.29 -1.06
N PRO A 144 -6.81 -6.32 -0.11
CA PRO A 144 -6.84 -4.88 -0.41
C PRO A 144 -5.56 -4.40 -1.13
N SER A 145 -5.51 -4.60 -2.45
CA SER A 145 -4.41 -4.14 -3.31
C SER A 145 -4.93 -3.25 -4.43
N PHE A 146 -4.07 -2.38 -4.98
CA PHE A 146 -4.44 -1.52 -6.11
C PHE A 146 -5.01 -2.35 -7.28
N SER A 147 -4.37 -3.47 -7.62
CA SER A 147 -4.76 -4.36 -8.71
C SER A 147 -6.10 -5.07 -8.44
N ALA A 148 -6.29 -5.61 -7.24
CA ALA A 148 -7.54 -6.27 -6.86
C ALA A 148 -8.70 -5.27 -6.86
N MET A 149 -8.47 -4.07 -6.31
CA MET A 149 -9.47 -3.00 -6.29
C MET A 149 -9.81 -2.49 -7.70
N GLU A 150 -8.80 -2.33 -8.57
CA GLU A 150 -9.03 -1.99 -9.97
C GLU A 150 -9.83 -3.08 -10.71
N THR A 151 -9.47 -4.34 -10.50
CA THR A 151 -10.18 -5.49 -11.08
C THR A 151 -11.63 -5.53 -10.60
N ALA A 152 -11.87 -5.25 -9.31
CA ALA A 152 -13.20 -5.21 -8.76
C ALA A 152 -14.06 -4.09 -9.37
N LEU A 153 -13.49 -2.92 -9.64
CA LEU A 153 -14.17 -1.85 -10.40
C LEU A 153 -14.49 -2.24 -11.84
N ARG A 154 -13.57 -2.92 -12.54
CA ARG A 154 -13.84 -3.42 -13.90
C ARG A 154 -14.99 -4.42 -13.90
N ARG A 155 -15.00 -5.35 -12.93
CA ARG A 155 -16.10 -6.31 -12.74
C ARG A 155 -17.42 -5.60 -12.45
N TRP A 156 -17.42 -4.59 -11.57
CA TRP A 156 -18.60 -3.76 -11.29
C TRP A 156 -19.14 -3.07 -12.53
N ASN A 157 -18.29 -2.40 -13.30
CA ASN A 157 -18.70 -1.70 -14.52
C ASN A 157 -19.29 -2.65 -15.57
N HIS A 158 -18.89 -3.92 -15.56
CA HIS A 158 -19.46 -4.94 -16.44
C HIS A 158 -20.81 -5.46 -15.95
N SER A 159 -21.00 -5.59 -14.63
CA SER A 159 -22.22 -6.15 -14.04
C SER A 159 -23.30 -5.12 -13.71
N LYS A 160 -22.96 -3.84 -13.61
CA LYS A 160 -23.92 -2.80 -13.22
C LYS A 160 -24.95 -2.56 -14.33
N PRO A 161 -26.24 -2.42 -14.00
CA PRO A 161 -27.26 -2.02 -14.96
C PRO A 161 -26.89 -0.69 -15.63
N VAL A 162 -27.11 -0.58 -16.94
CA VAL A 162 -26.92 0.67 -17.68
C VAL A 162 -28.13 1.58 -17.44
N PRO A 163 -27.94 2.83 -16.96
CA PRO A 163 -29.06 3.72 -16.73
C PRO A 163 -29.79 4.06 -18.04
N ASN A 164 -31.12 4.03 -18.01
CA ASN A 164 -31.93 4.59 -19.10
C ASN A 164 -31.95 6.11 -18.95
N LEU A 165 -31.10 6.80 -19.73
CA LEU A 165 -30.88 8.26 -19.66
C LEU A 165 -32.12 9.11 -19.98
N THR A 166 -33.18 8.49 -20.51
CA THR A 166 -34.41 9.20 -20.90
C THR A 166 -35.31 9.55 -19.72
N ASN A 167 -35.23 8.80 -18.61
CA ASN A 167 -36.00 9.02 -17.37
C ASN A 167 -35.09 8.73 -16.17
N VAL A 168 -34.27 9.71 -15.76
CA VAL A 168 -33.36 9.58 -14.62
C VAL A 168 -34.13 9.82 -13.33
N LEU A 169 -34.65 8.75 -12.72
CA LEU A 169 -35.11 8.77 -11.34
C LEU A 169 -34.03 8.14 -10.45
N GLU A 170 -33.76 8.78 -9.33
CA GLU A 170 -32.86 8.26 -8.31
C GLU A 170 -33.54 7.10 -7.57
N CYS A 171 -32.86 5.98 -7.39
CA CYS A 171 -33.38 4.93 -6.53
C CYS A 171 -33.23 5.36 -5.07
N ASN A 172 -34.32 5.75 -4.41
CA ASN A 172 -34.32 6.17 -3.02
C ASN A 172 -35.26 5.29 -2.16
N ASP A 173 -34.94 5.17 -0.87
CA ASP A 173 -35.63 4.32 0.13
C ASP A 173 -37.13 4.64 0.31
N ARG A 174 -37.61 5.73 -0.30
CA ARG A 174 -39.03 6.06 -0.39
C ARG A 174 -39.65 5.16 -1.44
N GLY A 175 -39.92 3.93 -1.00
CA GLY A 175 -40.76 2.99 -1.72
C GLY A 175 -41.96 3.70 -2.33
N VAL A 176 -42.17 3.40 -3.60
CA VAL A 176 -43.31 3.75 -4.45
C VAL A 176 -44.59 3.77 -3.61
N SER A 177 -44.89 4.91 -3.01
CA SER A 177 -46.11 5.15 -2.27
C SER A 177 -47.09 5.73 -3.28
N GLY A 178 -47.49 4.89 -4.22
CA GLY A 178 -48.29 5.27 -5.36
C GLY A 178 -48.88 4.04 -6.03
N SER A 179 -50.18 3.88 -5.88
CA SER A 179 -50.97 2.88 -6.58
C SER A 179 -50.87 3.11 -8.10
N SER A 180 -49.97 2.39 -8.79
CA SER A 180 -50.20 1.79 -10.11
C SER A 180 -48.89 1.33 -10.77
N ARG A 181 -48.72 0.01 -10.85
CA ARG A 181 -48.21 -0.81 -11.96
C ARG A 181 -46.95 -0.45 -12.78
N HIS A 182 -46.22 0.62 -12.55
CA HIS A 182 -44.95 0.88 -13.24
C HIS A 182 -43.82 1.07 -12.23
N THR A 183 -42.96 0.06 -12.12
CA THR A 183 -41.64 0.21 -11.51
C THR A 183 -40.84 1.11 -12.45
N GLU A 184 -40.85 2.42 -12.21
CA GLU A 184 -40.09 3.33 -13.04
C GLU A 184 -38.59 2.99 -12.97
N PRO A 185 -37.87 3.08 -14.11
CA PRO A 185 -36.44 2.94 -14.13
C PRO A 185 -35.74 3.89 -13.17
N CYS A 186 -35.00 3.34 -12.22
CA CYS A 186 -34.18 4.14 -11.32
C CYS A 186 -32.69 3.79 -11.49
N THR A 187 -31.82 4.78 -11.34
CA THR A 187 -30.37 4.63 -11.56
C THR A 187 -29.64 4.29 -10.27
N VAL A 188 -28.77 3.27 -10.31
CA VAL A 188 -27.86 2.93 -9.20
C VAL A 188 -26.88 4.08 -8.96
N LEU A 189 -26.92 4.68 -7.78
CA LEU A 189 -26.03 5.77 -7.43
C LEU A 189 -24.62 5.25 -7.10
N GLU A 190 -23.63 5.78 -7.80
CA GLU A 190 -22.22 5.47 -7.57
C GLU A 190 -21.57 6.43 -6.57
N ALA A 191 -22.32 6.92 -5.58
CA ALA A 191 -21.81 7.86 -4.58
C ALA A 191 -20.59 7.30 -3.80
N TRP A 192 -20.52 5.98 -3.64
CA TRP A 192 -19.37 5.26 -3.05
C TRP A 192 -18.12 5.28 -3.94
N LEU A 193 -18.26 5.44 -5.27
CA LEU A 193 -17.19 5.28 -6.25
C LEU A 193 -16.06 6.28 -6.02
N ARG A 194 -16.40 7.54 -5.72
CA ARG A 194 -15.41 8.59 -5.50
C ARG A 194 -14.46 8.24 -4.34
N ASP A 195 -15.02 7.79 -3.22
CA ASP A 195 -14.22 7.42 -2.05
C ASP A 195 -13.51 6.07 -2.25
N TYR A 196 -14.10 5.14 -3.01
CA TYR A 196 -13.42 3.92 -3.42
C TYR A 196 -12.18 4.20 -4.27
N GLU A 197 -12.29 5.06 -5.29
CA GLU A 197 -11.18 5.43 -6.15
C GLU A 197 -10.06 6.12 -5.37
N LYS A 198 -10.41 7.04 -4.47
CA LYS A 198 -9.44 7.67 -3.57
C LYS A 198 -8.72 6.63 -2.71
N THR A 199 -9.45 5.71 -2.10
CA THR A 199 -8.89 4.61 -1.31
C THR A 199 -7.94 3.76 -2.14
N ARG A 200 -8.35 3.33 -3.34
CA ARG A 200 -7.54 2.54 -4.26
C ARG A 200 -6.21 3.24 -4.57
N TYR A 201 -6.25 4.52 -4.95
CA TYR A 201 -5.03 5.27 -5.26
C TYR A 201 -4.17 5.55 -4.01
N SER A 202 -4.78 5.75 -2.85
CA SER A 202 -4.05 5.93 -1.59
C SER A 202 -3.32 4.65 -1.17
N ILE A 203 -3.93 3.47 -1.35
CA ILE A 203 -3.27 2.16 -1.17
C ILE A 203 -2.03 2.02 -2.07
N LYS A 204 -2.13 2.43 -3.34
CA LYS A 204 -0.96 2.46 -4.25
C LYS A 204 0.14 3.38 -3.73
N ARG A 205 -0.23 4.59 -3.27
CA ARG A 205 0.74 5.54 -2.71
C ARG A 205 1.40 5.01 -1.43
N LEU A 206 0.64 4.35 -0.54
CA LEU A 206 1.17 3.70 0.65
C LEU A 206 2.17 2.60 0.29
N TYR A 207 1.87 1.79 -0.72
CA TYR A 207 2.81 0.80 -1.24
C TYR A 207 4.11 1.45 -1.73
N ASP A 208 4.01 2.51 -2.54
CA ASP A 208 5.18 3.22 -3.07
C ASP A 208 6.01 3.89 -1.96
N ILE A 209 5.35 4.47 -0.96
CA ILE A 209 5.97 5.03 0.24
C ILE A 209 6.72 3.93 1.02
N THR A 210 6.07 2.79 1.25
CA THR A 210 6.68 1.64 1.95
C THR A 210 7.92 1.15 1.21
N ARG A 211 7.83 1.02 -0.13
CA ARG A 211 8.96 0.61 -0.97
C ARG A 211 10.12 1.61 -0.89
N THR A 212 9.81 2.90 -0.85
CA THR A 212 10.81 3.96 -0.67
C THR A 212 11.50 3.84 0.69
N ALA A 213 10.74 3.68 1.77
CA ALA A 213 11.28 3.50 3.12
C ALA A 213 12.17 2.25 3.24
N MET A 214 11.76 1.12 2.66
CA MET A 214 12.60 -0.08 2.57
C MET A 214 13.89 0.15 1.75
N GLY A 215 13.81 0.98 0.70
CA GLY A 215 14.98 1.41 -0.06
C GLY A 215 15.96 2.22 0.79
N MET A 216 15.45 3.15 1.61
CA MET A 216 16.28 3.94 2.53
C MET A 216 16.94 3.08 3.61
N ARG A 217 16.20 2.12 4.17
CA ARG A 217 16.74 1.14 5.12
C ARG A 217 17.94 0.39 4.54
N ARG A 218 17.78 -0.15 3.32
CA ARG A 218 18.85 -0.85 2.59
C ARG A 218 20.03 0.07 2.22
N TYR A 219 19.78 1.33 1.93
CA TYR A 219 20.83 2.31 1.72
C TYR A 219 21.62 2.56 3.01
N ALA A 220 20.94 2.81 4.12
CA ALA A 220 21.56 3.07 5.41
C ALA A 220 22.37 1.87 5.94
N GLU A 221 21.89 0.65 5.69
CA GLU A 221 22.62 -0.59 5.98
C GLU A 221 23.92 -0.72 5.18
N ARG A 222 23.87 -0.44 3.86
CA ARG A 222 25.09 -0.41 3.04
C ARG A 222 26.06 0.67 3.50
N LEU A 223 25.57 1.88 3.75
CA LEU A 223 26.40 2.99 4.24
C LEU A 223 27.15 2.62 5.53
N LEU A 224 26.47 1.96 6.48
CA LEU A 224 27.10 1.51 7.71
C LEU A 224 28.20 0.47 7.46
N ASN A 225 27.95 -0.49 6.56
CA ASN A 225 28.93 -1.52 6.22
C ASN A 225 30.13 -0.94 5.46
N ASP A 226 29.88 -0.06 4.49
CA ASP A 226 30.91 0.66 3.74
C ASP A 226 31.79 1.47 4.71
N GLY A 227 31.18 2.15 5.69
CA GLY A 227 31.91 2.91 6.70
C GLY A 227 32.82 2.03 7.58
N LYS A 228 32.35 0.84 7.98
CA LYS A 228 33.18 -0.13 8.71
C LYS A 228 34.36 -0.62 7.88
N GLN A 229 34.12 -0.96 6.61
CA GLN A 229 35.17 -1.43 5.70
C GLN A 229 36.19 -0.33 5.40
N ALA A 230 35.73 0.90 5.19
CA ALA A 230 36.59 2.04 4.90
C ALA A 230 37.54 2.35 6.07
N ILE A 231 37.04 2.27 7.33
CA ILE A 231 37.89 2.40 8.53
C ILE A 231 38.97 1.32 8.54
N GLU A 232 38.62 0.07 8.29
CA GLU A 232 39.59 -1.03 8.32
C GLU A 232 40.67 -0.85 7.24
N GLN A 233 40.26 -0.45 6.03
CA GLN A 233 41.18 -0.12 4.94
C GLN A 233 42.08 1.08 5.26
N GLN A 234 41.59 2.06 6.02
CA GLN A 234 42.40 3.20 6.45
C GLN A 234 43.45 2.75 7.46
N LYS A 235 43.05 1.98 8.48
CA LYS A 235 43.98 1.42 9.49
C LYS A 235 45.06 0.54 8.85
N GLN A 236 44.68 -0.28 7.87
CA GLN A 236 45.63 -1.12 7.16
C GLN A 236 46.66 -0.28 6.38
N ARG A 237 46.20 0.78 5.68
CA ARG A 237 47.09 1.72 4.99
C ARG A 237 48.03 2.47 5.94
N GLU A 238 47.54 2.85 7.12
CA GLU A 238 48.36 3.50 8.14
C GLU A 238 49.47 2.58 8.65
N ARG A 239 49.18 1.29 8.88
CA ARG A 239 50.18 0.29 9.26
C ARG A 239 51.24 0.10 8.17
N GLU A 240 50.83 -0.04 6.91
CA GLU A 240 51.75 -0.21 5.78
C GLU A 240 52.69 1.00 5.62
N LEU A 241 52.17 2.22 5.80
CA LEU A 241 52.97 3.45 5.80
C LEU A 241 53.95 3.52 6.96
N GLU A 242 53.57 3.06 8.15
CA GLU A 242 54.46 3.01 9.31
C GLU A 242 55.58 1.98 9.13
N GLU A 243 55.27 0.79 8.62
CA GLU A 243 56.26 -0.22 8.26
C GLU A 243 57.21 0.24 7.15
N GLU A 244 56.71 1.00 6.17
CA GLU A 244 57.56 1.57 5.11
C GLU A 244 58.49 2.65 5.65
N ARG A 245 58.00 3.54 6.53
CA ARG A 245 58.83 4.54 7.22
C ARG A 245 59.91 3.89 8.09
N ALA A 246 59.57 2.83 8.81
CA ALA A 246 60.53 2.07 9.61
C ALA A 246 61.62 1.43 8.72
N ARG A 247 61.23 0.80 7.60
CA ARG A 247 62.18 0.24 6.62
C ARG A 247 63.11 1.30 6.02
N GLN A 248 62.58 2.48 5.69
CA GLN A 248 63.39 3.58 5.16
C GLN A 248 64.39 4.12 6.21
N GLN A 249 63.98 4.21 7.48
CA GLN A 249 64.89 4.61 8.56
C GLN A 249 66.00 3.59 8.81
N GLU A 250 65.67 2.29 8.83
CA GLU A 250 66.68 1.24 8.97
C GLU A 250 67.67 1.24 7.79
N ALA A 251 67.20 1.44 6.56
CA ALA A 251 68.05 1.54 5.39
C ALA A 251 69.02 2.74 5.50
N MET A 252 68.53 3.93 5.86
CA MET A 252 69.37 5.11 6.07
C MET A 252 70.40 4.91 7.18
N GLN A 253 70.03 4.25 8.28
CA GLN A 253 70.97 3.96 9.37
C GLN A 253 72.07 2.99 8.93
N ARG A 254 71.75 1.98 8.12
CA ARG A 254 72.73 1.04 7.56
C ARG A 254 73.70 1.70 6.59
N GLU A 255 73.22 2.56 5.69
CA GLU A 255 74.07 3.33 4.78
C GLU A 255 75.01 4.27 5.56
N ALA A 256 74.49 4.98 6.55
CA ALA A 256 75.29 5.86 7.40
C ALA A 256 76.36 5.10 8.22
N ALA A 257 76.06 3.86 8.65
CA ALA A 257 77.03 3.01 9.32
C ALA A 257 78.11 2.50 8.36
N ALA A 258 77.75 2.14 7.13
CA ALA A 258 78.70 1.70 6.11
C ALA A 258 79.70 2.80 5.72
N MET A 259 79.25 4.05 5.62
CA MET A 259 80.12 5.21 5.31
C MET A 259 81.10 5.60 6.43
N LYS A 260 80.88 5.14 7.67
CA LYS A 260 81.79 5.42 8.80
C LYS A 260 82.96 4.43 8.91
N VAL A 261 82.93 3.32 8.17
CA VAL A 261 83.92 2.24 8.24
C VAL A 261 84.95 2.34 7.09
N THR A 262 84.76 3.28 6.16
CA THR A 262 85.71 3.66 5.09
C THR A 262 86.44 4.95 5.44
#